data_AF-A0AAD6A8N3-F1
#
_entry.id   AF-A0AAD6A8N3-F1
#
_cell.length_a   1.000
_cell.length_b   1.000
_cell.length_c   1.000
_cell.angle_alpha   90.00
_cell.angle_beta   90.00
_cell.angle_gamma   90.00
#
_symmetry.space_group_name_H-M   'P 1'
#
loop_
_entity.id
_entity.type
_entity.pdbx_description
1 polymer ?
#
loop_
_entity_poly.entity_id
_entity_poly.type
_entity_poly.pdbx_seq_one_letter_code
_entity_poly.pdbx_strand_id
1 'polypeptide(L)'
;MKNYEALDSDKLLESGWVQTVRHMIPDDTTLTVLRADVTPSFRVNEPPHHPWAAVTQRGDVVATHCDCKAGLGESCSHIGGLLYKVEMIVRVGGARDPACTDVLCTWNEASMKGVQPARVADINFDGDKPKEKVVANNAPARRADPQPVSSDGFEDFLVSLLAASNPVMPVGLSLFSSTSSNFAPKKAVVPSQKVPPGLRSLYRGVEGFNSLDEVYSAATQTMKLDHKDVEHIGNVTKLQSKSLVWYEQRAGRISSSVSHSVLRTSTTKPSQYLIKSICCDRPSNLKTTAIMWGNEHEQVARQQYAEGAISSVHSDLKVNNCGLLIKREQPFLAGMLVSWDGHVGDKVPIKIS
;
A
#
# COMPACT_ATOMS: atom_id res chain seq x y z
N MET A 1 -7.98 -6.86 -46.76
CA MET A 1 -6.66 -6.20 -46.61
C MET A 1 -5.56 -7.18 -47.00
N LYS A 2 -4.46 -6.78 -47.65
CA LYS A 2 -3.42 -7.70 -48.17
C LYS A 2 -2.18 -7.88 -47.28
N ASN A 3 -2.05 -7.14 -46.17
CA ASN A 3 -0.87 -7.13 -45.29
C ASN A 3 -1.17 -7.59 -43.85
N TYR A 4 -2.28 -8.29 -43.58
CA TYR A 4 -2.61 -8.73 -42.22
C TYR A 4 -1.64 -9.80 -41.67
N GLU A 5 -0.93 -10.52 -42.56
CA GLU A 5 0.09 -11.53 -42.20
C GLU A 5 1.48 -10.92 -41.92
N ALA A 6 1.63 -9.60 -42.05
CA ALA A 6 2.91 -8.93 -41.78
C ALA A 6 3.15 -8.84 -40.26
N LEU A 7 4.07 -9.69 -39.77
CA LEU A 7 4.59 -9.73 -38.38
C LEU A 7 4.95 -8.34 -37.81
N ASP A 8 5.29 -7.39 -38.66
CA ASP A 8 5.65 -6.03 -38.25
C ASP A 8 4.47 -5.27 -37.62
N SER A 9 3.22 -5.62 -37.92
CA SER A 9 2.05 -5.00 -37.30
C SER A 9 1.84 -5.46 -35.85
N ASP A 10 2.19 -6.70 -35.54
CA ASP A 10 2.09 -7.32 -34.22
C ASP A 10 3.19 -6.77 -33.29
N LYS A 11 4.43 -6.67 -33.80
CA LYS A 11 5.54 -6.01 -33.10
C LYS A 11 5.25 -4.59 -32.65
N LEU A 12 4.44 -3.82 -33.38
CA LEU A 12 4.01 -2.47 -32.96
C LEU A 12 3.14 -2.51 -31.69
N LEU A 13 2.34 -3.57 -31.54
CA LEU A 13 1.49 -3.78 -30.36
C LEU A 13 2.32 -4.29 -29.18
N GLU A 14 3.16 -5.32 -29.40
CA GLU A 14 4.09 -5.85 -28.39
C GLU A 14 5.03 -4.77 -27.83
N SER A 15 5.52 -3.87 -28.69
CA SER A 15 6.44 -2.78 -28.31
C SER A 15 5.73 -1.57 -27.66
N GLY A 16 4.41 -1.61 -27.48
CA GLY A 16 3.63 -0.50 -26.91
C GLY A 16 3.57 0.75 -27.79
N TRP A 17 3.82 0.63 -29.10
CA TRP A 17 3.93 1.75 -30.03
C TRP A 17 2.58 2.21 -30.61
N VAL A 18 1.53 1.40 -30.47
CA VAL A 18 0.14 1.80 -30.76
C VAL A 18 -0.47 2.48 -29.52
N GLN A 19 -0.75 3.78 -29.58
CA GLN A 19 -1.31 4.57 -28.48
C GLN A 19 -2.80 4.27 -28.24
N THR A 20 -3.47 5.01 -27.34
CA THR A 20 -4.90 4.83 -27.03
C THR A 20 -5.78 4.96 -28.28
N VAL A 21 -6.59 3.93 -28.56
CA VAL A 21 -7.54 3.93 -29.67
C VAL A 21 -8.73 4.81 -29.30
N ARG A 22 -9.01 5.82 -30.12
CA ARG A 22 -10.20 6.67 -30.03
C ARG A 22 -11.22 6.18 -31.06
N HIS A 23 -12.49 6.28 -30.73
CA HIS A 23 -13.58 5.94 -31.64
C HIS A 23 -14.55 7.11 -31.79
N MET A 24 -15.23 7.16 -32.93
CA MET A 24 -16.32 8.08 -33.24
C MET A 24 -17.36 7.35 -34.07
N ILE A 25 -18.64 7.49 -33.72
CA ILE A 25 -19.76 6.97 -34.52
C ILE A 25 -20.38 8.21 -35.19
N PRO A 26 -20.31 8.35 -36.52
CA PRO A 26 -20.98 9.45 -37.22
C PRO A 26 -22.50 9.27 -37.15
N ASP A 27 -23.21 10.38 -36.94
CA ASP A 27 -24.67 10.43 -36.97
C ASP A 27 -25.22 9.82 -38.28
N ASP A 28 -26.38 9.15 -38.18
CA ASP A 28 -27.05 8.44 -39.28
C ASP A 28 -26.25 7.33 -39.99
N THR A 29 -25.21 6.77 -39.37
CA THR A 29 -24.45 5.64 -39.94
C THR A 29 -24.30 4.44 -39.00
N THR A 30 -24.20 3.22 -39.56
CA THR A 30 -23.84 1.99 -38.83
C THR A 30 -22.33 1.74 -38.78
N LEU A 31 -21.53 2.81 -38.90
CA LEU A 31 -20.07 2.75 -39.01
C LEU A 31 -19.42 3.35 -37.77
N THR A 32 -18.35 2.72 -37.31
CA THR A 32 -17.49 3.23 -36.25
C THR A 32 -16.14 3.59 -36.87
N VAL A 33 -15.73 4.86 -36.74
CA VAL A 33 -14.41 5.32 -37.15
C VAL A 33 -13.46 5.19 -35.96
N LEU A 34 -12.40 4.40 -36.14
CA LEU A 34 -11.35 4.13 -35.16
C LEU A 34 -10.08 4.88 -35.57
N ARG A 35 -9.36 5.47 -34.63
CA ARG A 35 -8.09 6.17 -34.86
C ARG A 35 -7.15 5.96 -33.68
N ALA A 36 -5.86 5.80 -33.95
CA ALA A 36 -4.80 5.87 -32.95
C ALA A 36 -3.62 6.69 -33.47
N ASP A 37 -2.72 7.04 -32.56
CA ASP A 37 -1.39 7.55 -32.89
C ASP A 37 -0.43 6.35 -32.81
N VAL A 38 0.42 6.12 -33.82
CA VAL A 38 1.29 4.94 -33.91
C VAL A 38 2.73 5.33 -34.24
N THR A 39 3.67 5.00 -33.36
CA THR A 39 5.09 5.37 -33.52
C THR A 39 5.75 4.61 -34.69
N PRO A 40 6.54 5.26 -35.56
CA PRO A 40 7.19 4.59 -36.70
C PRO A 40 8.31 3.65 -36.24
N SER A 41 8.27 2.39 -36.68
CA SER A 41 9.19 1.34 -36.19
C SER A 41 10.66 1.56 -36.47
N PHE A 42 11.01 2.19 -37.60
CA PHE A 42 12.39 2.48 -37.97
C PHE A 42 12.88 3.86 -37.50
N ARG A 43 11.98 4.69 -36.96
CA ARG A 43 12.25 6.11 -36.65
C ARG A 43 11.43 6.56 -35.43
N VAL A 44 11.73 5.95 -34.29
CA VAL A 44 10.99 6.12 -33.02
C VAL A 44 10.94 7.57 -32.52
N ASN A 45 11.87 8.43 -32.95
CA ASN A 45 11.92 9.86 -32.61
C ASN A 45 11.14 10.77 -33.60
N GLU A 46 10.61 10.26 -34.71
CA GLU A 46 9.77 11.04 -35.62
C GLU A 46 8.31 11.09 -35.11
N PRO A 47 7.50 12.09 -35.53
CA PRO A 47 6.11 12.19 -35.14
C PRO A 47 5.33 10.90 -35.42
N PRO A 48 4.43 10.46 -34.52
CA PRO A 48 3.56 9.32 -34.77
C PRO A 48 2.75 9.47 -36.05
N HIS A 49 2.52 8.33 -36.71
CA HIS A 49 1.56 8.22 -37.79
C HIS A 49 0.13 8.15 -37.25
N HIS A 50 -0.83 8.57 -38.07
CA HIS A 50 -2.24 8.68 -37.68
C HIS A 50 -3.11 7.73 -38.52
N PRO A 51 -3.00 6.40 -38.36
CA PRO A 51 -3.91 5.46 -38.99
C PRO A 51 -5.34 5.64 -38.48
N TRP A 52 -6.30 5.52 -39.40
CA TRP A 52 -7.71 5.37 -39.07
C TRP A 52 -8.35 4.24 -39.89
N ALA A 53 -9.41 3.66 -39.33
CA ALA A 53 -10.20 2.59 -39.93
C ALA A 53 -11.69 2.84 -39.68
N ALA A 54 -12.51 2.80 -40.74
CA ALA A 54 -13.96 2.73 -40.64
C ALA A 54 -14.38 1.26 -40.63
N VAL A 55 -15.07 0.84 -39.57
CA VAL A 55 -15.56 -0.54 -39.40
C VAL A 55 -17.08 -0.58 -39.23
N THR A 56 -17.73 -1.66 -39.68
CA THR A 56 -19.14 -1.93 -39.39
C THR A 56 -19.31 -2.38 -37.93
N GLN A 57 -20.55 -2.34 -37.41
CA GLN A 57 -20.90 -2.97 -36.14
C GLN A 57 -20.62 -4.50 -36.10
N ARG A 58 -20.41 -5.15 -37.25
CA ARG A 58 -20.05 -6.57 -37.36
C ARG A 58 -18.54 -6.82 -37.36
N GLY A 59 -17.72 -5.76 -37.38
CA GLY A 59 -16.26 -5.83 -37.45
C GLY A 59 -15.69 -5.82 -38.87
N ASP A 60 -16.51 -5.65 -39.91
CA ASP A 60 -16.02 -5.57 -41.29
C ASP A 60 -15.29 -4.24 -41.51
N VAL A 61 -14.07 -4.29 -42.03
CA VAL A 61 -13.29 -3.08 -42.37
C VAL A 61 -13.74 -2.53 -43.72
N VAL A 62 -14.32 -1.33 -43.70
CA VAL A 62 -14.92 -0.67 -44.89
C VAL A 62 -13.90 0.20 -45.62
N ALA A 63 -13.11 0.99 -44.88
CA ALA A 63 -12.07 1.86 -45.42
C ALA A 63 -10.97 2.09 -44.37
N THR A 64 -9.72 2.26 -44.80
CA THR A 64 -8.61 2.56 -43.89
C THR A 64 -7.59 3.45 -44.56
N HIS A 65 -6.98 4.38 -43.81
CA HIS A 65 -5.93 5.25 -44.33
C HIS A 65 -4.91 5.56 -43.24
N CYS A 66 -3.69 5.88 -43.65
CA CYS A 66 -2.60 6.31 -42.77
C CYS A 66 -1.75 7.34 -43.52
N ASP A 67 -1.20 8.30 -42.79
CA ASP A 67 -0.32 9.35 -43.33
C ASP A 67 1.13 8.91 -43.57
N CYS A 68 1.45 7.61 -43.42
CA CYS A 68 2.77 7.10 -43.72
C CYS A 68 2.93 6.86 -45.23
N LYS A 69 4.18 6.77 -45.71
CA LYS A 69 4.48 6.58 -47.14
C LYS A 69 3.83 5.33 -47.77
N ALA A 70 3.55 4.30 -46.97
CA ALA A 70 2.84 3.09 -47.40
C ALA A 70 1.31 3.15 -47.19
N GLY A 71 0.79 4.17 -46.51
CA GLY A 71 -0.63 4.34 -46.18
C GLY A 71 -1.51 4.70 -47.38
N LEU A 72 -0.91 5.20 -48.47
CA LEU A 72 -1.56 5.35 -49.78
C LEU A 72 -2.07 4.04 -50.39
N GLY A 73 -1.58 2.89 -49.90
CA GLY A 73 -2.07 1.56 -50.27
C GLY A 73 -3.11 0.98 -49.31
N GLU A 74 -3.62 1.77 -48.36
CA GLU A 74 -4.66 1.36 -47.38
C GLU A 74 -4.34 0.08 -46.59
N SER A 75 -3.06 -0.26 -46.44
CA SER A 75 -2.65 -1.54 -45.84
C SER A 75 -1.25 -1.51 -45.21
N CYS A 76 -0.85 -0.40 -44.61
CA CYS A 76 0.44 -0.32 -43.91
C CYS A 76 0.38 -0.98 -42.52
N SER A 77 1.55 -1.30 -41.94
CA SER A 77 1.66 -1.92 -40.61
C SER A 77 1.01 -1.09 -39.49
N HIS A 78 0.98 0.23 -39.59
CA HIS A 78 0.29 1.08 -38.60
C HIS A 78 -1.22 0.86 -38.57
N ILE A 79 -1.85 0.58 -39.73
CA ILE A 79 -3.27 0.21 -39.81
C ILE A 79 -3.46 -1.20 -39.23
N GLY A 80 -2.55 -2.14 -39.50
CA GLY A 80 -2.53 -3.46 -38.88
C GLY A 80 -2.46 -3.39 -37.35
N GLY A 81 -1.53 -2.59 -36.80
CA GLY A 81 -1.39 -2.38 -35.36
C GLY A 81 -2.61 -1.74 -34.70
N LEU A 82 -3.29 -0.79 -35.38
CA LEU A 82 -4.58 -0.25 -34.93
C LEU A 82 -5.63 -1.35 -34.81
N LEU A 83 -5.78 -2.19 -35.84
CA LEU A 83 -6.77 -3.27 -35.87
C LEU A 83 -6.44 -4.38 -34.85
N TYR A 84 -5.17 -4.77 -34.71
CA TYR A 84 -4.74 -5.73 -33.70
C TYR A 84 -5.00 -5.22 -32.28
N LYS A 85 -4.78 -3.93 -32.00
CA LYS A 85 -5.11 -3.37 -30.67
C LYS A 85 -6.60 -3.44 -30.36
N VAL A 86 -7.45 -3.21 -31.35
CA VAL A 86 -8.91 -3.32 -31.21
C VAL A 86 -9.33 -4.77 -30.97
N GLU A 87 -8.76 -5.71 -31.73
CA GLU A 87 -8.97 -7.15 -31.53
C GLU A 87 -8.56 -7.60 -30.12
N MET A 88 -7.37 -7.20 -29.66
CA MET A 88 -6.87 -7.49 -28.32
C MET A 88 -7.81 -6.95 -27.23
N ILE A 89 -8.27 -5.70 -27.36
CA ILE A 89 -9.22 -5.09 -26.40
C ILE A 89 -10.53 -5.90 -26.34
N VAL A 90 -11.06 -6.35 -27.48
CA VAL A 90 -12.26 -7.20 -27.52
C VAL A 90 -11.99 -8.56 -26.89
N ARG A 91 -10.87 -9.20 -27.24
CA ARG A 91 -10.44 -10.52 -26.74
C ARG A 91 -10.22 -10.55 -25.22
N VAL A 92 -9.73 -9.46 -24.64
CA VAL A 92 -9.47 -9.31 -23.19
C VAL A 92 -10.74 -8.96 -22.40
N GLY A 93 -11.89 -8.75 -23.07
CA GLY A 93 -13.18 -8.52 -22.41
C GLY A 93 -13.60 -7.05 -22.34
N GLY A 94 -13.14 -6.24 -23.29
CA GLY A 94 -13.52 -4.85 -23.51
C GLY A 94 -12.54 -3.84 -22.92
N ALA A 95 -12.74 -2.56 -23.29
CA ALA A 95 -12.08 -1.42 -22.67
C ALA A 95 -12.65 -1.19 -21.26
N ARG A 96 -12.32 -2.09 -20.35
CA ARG A 96 -12.38 -1.79 -18.92
C ARG A 96 -11.24 -0.82 -18.66
N ASP A 97 -11.57 0.43 -18.44
CA ASP A 97 -10.78 1.26 -17.52
C ASP A 97 -11.14 0.73 -16.12
N PRO A 98 -10.35 -0.18 -15.51
CA PRO A 98 -10.57 -0.55 -14.12
C PRO A 98 -10.52 0.72 -13.27
N ALA A 99 -11.38 0.82 -12.25
CA ALA A 99 -11.30 1.96 -11.36
C ALA A 99 -9.90 2.01 -10.71
N CYS A 100 -9.45 3.18 -10.26
CA CYS A 100 -8.14 3.33 -9.64
C CYS A 100 -7.93 2.48 -8.36
N THR A 101 -8.99 1.83 -7.88
CA THR A 101 -9.04 0.85 -6.79
C THR A 101 -8.88 -0.61 -7.22
N ASP A 102 -9.11 -0.93 -8.51
CA ASP A 102 -9.29 -2.30 -9.01
C ASP A 102 -8.00 -2.88 -9.62
N VAL A 103 -6.95 -2.06 -9.73
CA VAL A 103 -5.59 -2.47 -10.10
C VAL A 103 -4.64 -2.17 -8.95
N LEU A 104 -3.59 -2.99 -8.77
CA LEU A 104 -2.44 -2.55 -7.96
C LEU A 104 -1.91 -1.23 -8.50
N CYS A 105 -1.54 -0.31 -7.61
CA CYS A 105 -0.89 0.94 -7.99
C CYS A 105 0.45 0.65 -8.69
N THR A 106 0.42 0.59 -10.01
CA THR A 106 1.60 0.68 -10.86
C THR A 106 2.00 2.14 -10.99
N TRP A 107 3.29 2.41 -11.14
CA TRP A 107 3.71 3.70 -11.68
C TRP A 107 3.13 3.81 -13.09
N ASN A 108 2.58 4.98 -13.43
CA ASN A 108 2.20 5.25 -14.81
C ASN A 108 3.41 4.98 -15.70
N GLU A 109 3.29 4.00 -16.60
CA GLU A 109 4.19 3.84 -17.75
C GLU A 109 3.93 5.01 -18.70
N ALA A 110 4.38 6.19 -18.28
CA ALA A 110 4.27 7.40 -19.06
C ALA A 110 5.02 7.16 -20.37
N SER A 111 4.31 7.21 -21.48
CA SER A 111 4.91 7.24 -22.81
C SER A 111 5.97 8.35 -22.81
N MET A 112 7.23 7.96 -22.93
CA MET A 112 8.37 8.86 -22.73
C MET A 112 8.44 9.87 -23.87
N LYS A 113 7.63 10.93 -23.79
CA LYS A 113 7.98 12.21 -24.40
C LYS A 113 9.31 12.63 -23.77
N GLY A 114 10.27 13.04 -24.60
CA GLY A 114 11.63 13.37 -24.17
C GLY A 114 11.68 14.66 -23.33
N VAL A 115 11.19 14.60 -22.09
CA VAL A 115 11.28 15.68 -21.12
C VAL A 115 12.72 15.77 -20.65
N GLN A 116 13.39 16.88 -20.99
CA GLN A 116 14.72 17.17 -20.48
C GLN A 116 14.62 17.56 -19.00
N PRO A 117 15.48 17.01 -18.12
CA PRO A 117 15.45 17.36 -16.71
C PRO A 117 15.89 18.81 -16.50
N ALA A 118 15.06 19.58 -15.79
CA ALA A 118 15.32 20.97 -15.40
C ALA A 118 15.15 21.12 -13.88
N ARG A 119 15.62 22.24 -13.30
CA ARG A 119 15.37 22.53 -11.87
C ARG A 119 13.89 22.87 -11.70
N VAL A 120 13.31 22.59 -10.54
CA VAL A 120 11.87 22.83 -10.27
C VAL A 120 11.44 24.28 -10.53
N ALA A 121 12.32 25.26 -10.30
CA ALA A 121 12.06 26.67 -10.61
C ALA A 121 11.97 27.00 -12.10
N ASP A 122 12.53 26.14 -12.96
CA ASP A 122 12.65 26.34 -14.41
C ASP A 122 11.64 25.47 -15.20
N ILE A 123 10.83 24.66 -14.51
CA ILE A 123 9.77 23.84 -15.13
C ILE A 123 8.50 24.68 -15.21
N ASN A 124 8.02 24.94 -16.42
CA ASN A 124 6.72 25.56 -16.62
C ASN A 124 5.60 24.52 -16.46
N PHE A 125 4.72 24.73 -15.48
CA PHE A 125 3.54 23.90 -15.22
C PHE A 125 2.25 24.46 -15.82
N ASP A 126 2.28 25.66 -16.43
CA ASP A 126 1.15 26.19 -17.18
C ASP A 126 0.95 25.37 -18.45
N GLY A 127 -0.08 24.52 -18.44
CA GLY A 127 -0.36 23.63 -19.56
C GLY A 127 -0.65 24.38 -20.86
N ASP A 128 -0.16 23.83 -21.98
CA ASP A 128 -0.50 24.29 -23.32
C ASP A 128 -2.03 24.41 -23.45
N LYS A 129 -2.52 25.63 -23.67
CA LYS A 129 -3.95 25.92 -23.76
C LYS A 129 -4.58 25.03 -24.85
N PRO A 130 -5.77 24.45 -24.62
CA PRO A 130 -6.47 23.73 -25.66
C PRO A 130 -6.70 24.65 -26.86
N LYS A 131 -6.36 24.17 -28.06
CA LYS A 131 -6.56 24.89 -29.33
C LYS A 131 -8.05 24.89 -29.73
N GLU A 132 -8.88 25.50 -28.91
CA GLU A 132 -10.29 25.68 -29.19
C GLU A 132 -10.49 26.93 -30.05
N LYS A 133 -11.09 26.75 -31.23
CA LYS A 133 -11.41 27.85 -32.16
C LYS A 133 -12.63 28.61 -31.65
N VAL A 134 -12.44 29.46 -30.63
CA VAL A 134 -13.52 30.34 -30.16
C VAL A 134 -13.61 31.57 -31.06
N VAL A 135 -14.81 31.79 -31.61
CA VAL A 135 -15.17 32.97 -32.42
C VAL A 135 -14.88 34.25 -31.64
N ALA A 136 -14.37 35.27 -32.34
CA ALA A 136 -13.91 36.53 -31.74
C ALA A 136 -15.06 37.32 -31.07
N ASN A 137 -15.28 37.08 -29.78
CA ASN A 137 -15.97 38.02 -28.89
C ASN A 137 -14.92 38.77 -28.06
N ASN A 138 -14.72 40.04 -28.41
CA ASN A 138 -13.76 40.93 -27.76
C ASN A 138 -14.22 41.36 -26.37
N ALA A 139 -14.03 40.48 -25.38
CA ALA A 139 -14.00 40.85 -23.97
C ALA A 139 -12.95 39.98 -23.26
N PRO A 140 -11.84 40.55 -22.75
CA PRO A 140 -10.90 39.77 -21.96
C PRO A 140 -11.58 39.39 -20.64
N ALA A 141 -11.97 38.12 -20.53
CA ALA A 141 -12.36 37.53 -19.27
C ALA A 141 -11.12 37.55 -18.35
N ARG A 142 -10.95 38.64 -17.61
CA ARG A 142 -10.02 38.72 -16.48
C ARG A 142 -10.48 37.72 -15.44
N ARG A 143 -9.97 36.48 -15.54
CA ARG A 143 -9.68 35.72 -14.33
C ARG A 143 -8.77 36.64 -13.53
N ALA A 144 -9.26 37.13 -12.40
CA ALA A 144 -8.39 37.85 -11.48
C ALA A 144 -7.26 36.89 -11.12
N ASP A 145 -6.01 37.31 -11.28
CA ASP A 145 -4.91 36.63 -10.61
C ASP A 145 -5.29 36.50 -9.14
N PRO A 146 -5.10 35.33 -8.50
CA PRO A 146 -5.29 35.22 -7.07
C PRO A 146 -4.42 36.31 -6.43
N GLN A 147 -5.07 37.30 -5.80
CA GLN A 147 -4.33 38.33 -5.10
C GLN A 147 -3.43 37.61 -4.09
N PRO A 148 -2.12 37.94 -4.01
CA PRO A 148 -1.26 37.34 -3.02
C PRO A 148 -1.89 37.60 -1.65
N VAL A 149 -2.27 36.52 -0.97
CA VAL A 149 -2.83 36.61 0.39
C VAL A 149 -1.82 37.37 1.23
N SER A 150 -2.27 38.37 1.99
CA SER A 150 -1.40 39.07 2.92
C SER A 150 -0.72 38.06 3.84
N SER A 151 0.49 38.36 4.31
CA SER A 151 1.21 37.55 5.30
C SER A 151 0.27 37.13 6.44
N ASP A 152 -0.51 38.09 6.91
CA ASP A 152 -1.37 37.99 8.08
C ASP A 152 -2.55 37.03 7.81
N GLY A 153 -3.17 37.11 6.62
CA GLY A 153 -4.26 36.21 6.23
C GLY A 153 -3.81 34.77 5.96
N PHE A 154 -2.53 34.57 5.62
CA PHE A 154 -1.94 33.24 5.51
C PHE A 154 -1.67 32.63 6.90
N GLU A 155 -1.14 33.40 7.84
CA GLU A 155 -0.93 32.95 9.22
C GLU A 155 -2.26 32.63 9.93
N ASP A 156 -3.29 33.46 9.77
CA ASP A 156 -4.64 33.20 10.29
C ASP A 156 -5.24 31.89 9.75
N PHE A 157 -4.98 31.57 8.47
CA PHE A 157 -5.36 30.29 7.87
C PHE A 157 -4.62 29.11 8.50
N LEU A 158 -3.30 29.22 8.74
CA LEU A 158 -2.52 28.16 9.39
C LEU A 158 -3.00 27.86 10.82
N VAL A 159 -3.30 28.91 11.60
CA VAL A 159 -3.87 28.78 12.95
C VAL A 159 -5.26 28.16 12.92
N SER A 160 -6.11 28.58 11.98
CA SER A 160 -7.46 28.02 11.80
C SER A 160 -7.43 26.54 11.39
N LEU A 161 -6.53 26.18 10.47
CA LEU A 161 -6.33 24.80 10.03
C LEU A 161 -5.83 23.90 11.17
N LEU A 162 -4.90 24.40 11.98
CA LEU A 162 -4.43 23.70 13.19
C LEU A 162 -5.59 23.42 14.17
N ALA A 163 -6.42 24.43 14.45
CA ALA A 163 -7.56 24.29 15.37
C ALA A 163 -8.60 23.28 14.86
N ALA A 164 -8.90 23.28 13.56
CA ALA A 164 -9.80 22.32 12.92
C ALA A 164 -9.25 20.88 12.86
N SER A 165 -7.93 20.70 12.96
CA SER A 165 -7.26 19.40 12.77
C SER A 165 -7.13 18.56 14.04
N ASN A 166 -7.82 18.87 15.13
CA ASN A 166 -7.78 18.07 16.37
C ASN A 166 -8.63 16.79 16.20
N PRO A 167 -8.07 15.56 16.34
CA PRO A 167 -6.76 15.19 16.90
C PRO A 167 -5.66 14.85 15.87
N VAL A 168 -5.95 14.85 14.56
CA VAL A 168 -5.01 14.47 13.49
C VAL A 168 -4.23 15.69 12.98
N MET A 169 -3.20 16.12 13.71
CA MET A 169 -2.41 17.29 13.32
C MET A 169 -1.53 17.01 12.08
N PRO A 170 -1.70 17.74 10.95
CA PRO A 170 -0.93 17.50 9.74
C PRO A 170 0.51 17.99 9.90
N VAL A 171 1.48 17.10 9.66
CA VAL A 171 2.92 17.35 9.87
C VAL A 171 3.48 18.56 9.09
N GLY A 172 2.85 18.93 7.96
CA GLY A 172 3.24 20.13 7.19
C GLY A 172 3.17 21.44 8.00
N LEU A 173 2.31 21.50 9.02
CA LEU A 173 2.24 22.66 9.93
C LEU A 173 3.45 22.78 10.86
N SER A 174 4.35 21.79 10.92
CA SER A 174 5.63 21.93 11.63
C SER A 174 6.62 22.89 10.95
N LEU A 175 6.41 23.20 9.66
CA LEU A 175 7.32 24.01 8.85
C LEU A 175 7.13 25.52 9.02
N PHE A 176 6.00 25.95 9.60
CA PHE A 176 5.67 27.37 9.81
C PHE A 176 5.90 27.78 11.25
N SER A 177 6.52 28.94 11.47
CA SER A 177 6.92 29.42 12.81
C SER A 177 5.75 29.50 13.78
N SER A 178 4.60 30.03 13.33
CA SER A 178 3.35 30.19 14.09
C SER A 178 2.80 28.88 14.66
N THR A 179 2.86 27.78 13.90
CA THR A 179 2.29 26.49 14.28
C THR A 179 3.32 25.47 14.77
N SER A 180 4.62 25.68 14.49
CA SER A 180 5.74 24.76 14.79
C SER A 180 5.85 24.33 16.25
N SER A 181 5.50 25.20 17.20
CA SER A 181 5.57 24.94 18.65
C SER A 181 4.70 23.75 19.07
N ASN A 182 3.60 23.48 18.36
CA ASN A 182 2.71 22.35 18.63
C ASN A 182 3.27 21.01 18.14
N PHE A 183 4.29 21.06 17.28
CA PHE A 183 5.04 19.90 16.79
C PHE A 183 6.39 19.72 17.49
N ALA A 184 6.67 20.55 18.51
CA ALA A 184 7.86 20.38 19.34
C ALA A 184 7.87 18.95 19.91
N PRO A 185 8.95 18.17 19.69
CA PRO A 185 9.01 16.82 20.23
C PRO A 185 8.93 16.91 21.74
N LYS A 186 7.85 16.36 22.33
CA LYS A 186 7.77 16.12 23.77
C LYS A 186 9.07 15.42 24.15
N LYS A 187 9.92 16.09 24.96
CA LYS A 187 11.28 15.62 25.30
C LYS A 187 11.23 14.12 25.48
N ALA A 188 11.90 13.38 24.61
CA ALA A 188 11.89 11.93 24.67
C ALA A 188 12.35 11.55 26.07
N VAL A 189 11.42 11.06 26.90
CA VAL A 189 11.73 10.59 28.23
C VAL A 189 12.56 9.34 27.98
N VAL A 190 13.88 9.51 27.99
CA VAL A 190 14.82 8.41 27.83
C VAL A 190 14.42 7.38 28.87
N PRO A 191 13.96 6.18 28.47
CA PRO A 191 13.49 5.20 29.43
C PRO A 191 14.62 4.91 30.41
N SER A 192 14.38 5.17 31.70
CA SER A 192 15.38 4.99 32.77
C SER A 192 15.88 3.55 32.84
N GLN A 193 15.07 2.62 32.36
CA GLN A 193 15.40 1.23 32.11
C GLN A 193 15.33 0.97 30.60
N LYS A 194 16.42 0.48 30.01
CA LYS A 194 16.43 0.03 28.61
C LYS A 194 15.64 -1.28 28.50
N VAL A 195 14.79 -1.39 27.47
CA VAL A 195 14.09 -2.65 27.18
C VAL A 195 15.14 -3.73 26.86
N PRO A 196 15.10 -4.92 27.52
CA PRO A 196 16.01 -6.02 27.22
C PRO A 196 15.91 -6.45 25.75
N PRO A 197 16.99 -6.92 25.12
CA PRO A 197 16.95 -7.30 23.71
C PRO A 197 16.08 -8.55 23.48
N GLY A 198 15.30 -8.53 22.39
CA GLY A 198 14.45 -9.65 21.96
C GLY A 198 15.26 -10.80 21.34
N LEU A 199 14.62 -11.97 21.17
CA LEU A 199 15.27 -13.21 20.70
C LEU A 199 16.05 -13.07 19.38
N ARG A 200 15.61 -12.18 18.49
CA ARG A 200 16.30 -11.88 17.22
C ARG A 200 17.75 -11.41 17.41
N SER A 201 18.10 -10.79 18.54
CA SER A 201 19.48 -10.32 18.79
C SER A 201 20.48 -11.46 19.01
N LEU A 202 20.02 -12.69 19.22
CA LEU A 202 20.87 -13.87 19.34
C LEU A 202 21.35 -14.40 17.97
N TYR A 203 20.79 -13.92 16.87
CA TYR A 203 21.17 -14.36 15.54
C TYR A 203 22.59 -13.87 15.19
N ARG A 204 23.55 -14.79 15.13
CA ARG A 204 24.98 -14.51 14.81
C ARG A 204 25.41 -14.98 13.42
N GLY A 205 24.46 -15.33 12.54
CA GLY A 205 24.76 -16.15 11.36
C GLY A 205 24.87 -17.64 11.71
N VAL A 206 25.21 -18.48 10.74
CA VAL A 206 25.19 -19.96 10.86
C VAL A 206 26.55 -20.52 11.33
N GLU A 207 27.50 -19.66 11.70
CA GLU A 207 28.87 -20.07 12.06
C GLU A 207 29.01 -20.30 13.57
N GLY A 208 29.50 -21.49 13.95
CA GLY A 208 29.99 -21.76 15.31
C GLY A 208 29.13 -22.63 16.24
N PHE A 209 28.08 -23.29 15.75
CA PHE A 209 27.30 -24.27 16.54
C PHE A 209 27.26 -25.63 15.85
N ASN A 210 27.61 -26.70 16.57
CA ASN A 210 27.65 -28.07 16.04
C ASN A 210 26.36 -28.86 16.35
N SER A 211 25.57 -28.42 17.32
CA SER A 211 24.34 -29.09 17.75
C SER A 211 23.22 -28.11 18.15
N LEU A 212 21.97 -28.58 18.12
CA LEU A 212 20.82 -27.79 18.57
C LEU A 212 20.87 -27.49 20.08
N ASP A 213 21.44 -28.41 20.86
CA ASP A 213 21.55 -28.29 22.32
C ASP A 213 22.58 -27.23 22.75
N GLU A 214 23.67 -27.06 21.98
CA GLU A 214 24.61 -25.93 22.14
C GLU A 214 23.91 -24.59 21.91
N VAL A 215 23.13 -24.47 20.82
CA VAL A 215 22.34 -23.26 20.52
C VAL A 215 21.35 -22.97 21.64
N TYR A 216 20.60 -23.99 22.08
CA TYR A 216 19.62 -23.87 23.15
C TYR A 216 20.25 -23.43 24.48
N SER A 217 21.39 -24.02 24.84
CA SER A 217 22.11 -23.71 26.07
C SER A 217 22.68 -22.29 26.05
N ALA A 218 23.34 -21.90 24.96
CA ALA A 218 23.90 -20.56 24.78
C ALA A 218 22.79 -19.49 24.75
N ALA A 219 21.66 -19.76 24.09
CA ALA A 219 20.50 -18.87 24.11
C ALA A 219 19.93 -18.72 25.53
N THR A 220 19.68 -19.83 26.23
CA THR A 220 19.13 -19.82 27.59
C THR A 220 20.04 -19.09 28.58
N GLN A 221 21.37 -19.23 28.45
CA GLN A 221 22.34 -18.50 29.28
C GLN A 221 22.36 -17.00 28.97
N THR A 222 22.26 -16.61 27.70
CA THR A 222 22.23 -15.19 27.27
C THR A 222 20.90 -14.51 27.63
N MET A 223 19.81 -15.28 27.71
CA MET A 223 18.44 -14.80 27.94
C MET A 223 17.96 -14.84 29.39
N LYS A 224 18.86 -14.82 30.37
CA LYS A 224 18.46 -14.72 31.79
C LYS A 224 17.83 -13.35 32.07
N LEU A 225 16.52 -13.27 31.89
CA LEU A 225 15.68 -12.12 32.27
C LEU A 225 15.41 -12.17 33.78
N ASP A 226 15.54 -11.03 34.46
CA ASP A 226 15.12 -10.93 35.86
C ASP A 226 13.59 -10.69 35.98
N HIS A 227 13.07 -10.50 37.20
CA HIS A 227 11.64 -10.19 37.38
C HIS A 227 11.26 -8.81 36.81
N LYS A 228 12.14 -7.82 37.00
CA LYS A 228 11.93 -6.43 36.57
C LYS A 228 11.98 -6.33 35.04
N ASP A 229 12.78 -7.14 34.37
CA ASP A 229 12.85 -7.25 32.92
C ASP A 229 11.53 -7.78 32.33
N VAL A 230 11.00 -8.87 32.88
CA VAL A 230 9.72 -9.45 32.44
C VAL A 230 8.57 -8.47 32.70
N GLU A 231 8.57 -7.82 33.86
CA GLU A 231 7.58 -6.79 34.23
C GLU A 231 7.70 -5.54 33.36
N HIS A 232 8.91 -5.07 33.08
CA HIS A 232 9.19 -3.93 32.21
C HIS A 232 8.75 -4.22 30.77
N ILE A 233 9.10 -5.39 30.22
CA ILE A 233 8.61 -5.85 28.91
C ILE A 233 7.08 -5.90 28.91
N GLY A 234 6.46 -6.48 29.94
CA GLY A 234 5.00 -6.49 30.10
C GLY A 234 4.39 -5.09 30.12
N ASN A 235 5.04 -4.12 30.75
CA ASN A 235 4.58 -2.72 30.80
C ASN A 235 4.73 -1.98 29.46
N VAL A 236 5.90 -2.01 28.81
CA VAL A 236 6.12 -1.30 27.54
C VAL A 236 5.38 -1.91 26.35
N THR A 237 4.88 -3.14 26.49
CA THR A 237 4.14 -3.86 25.45
C THR A 237 2.62 -3.93 25.70
N LYS A 238 2.08 -3.18 26.67
CA LYS A 238 0.63 -3.09 27.00
C LYS A 238 -0.29 -2.70 25.82
N LEU A 239 0.25 -2.04 24.79
CA LEU A 239 -0.50 -1.68 23.57
C LEU A 239 -0.57 -2.82 22.53
N GLN A 240 0.02 -3.98 22.82
CA GLN A 240 -0.07 -5.22 22.04
C GLN A 240 0.18 -5.00 20.54
N SER A 241 -0.79 -5.32 19.67
CA SER A 241 -0.73 -5.16 18.21
C SER A 241 -0.48 -3.72 17.73
N LYS A 242 -0.66 -2.71 18.60
CA LYS A 242 -0.33 -1.30 18.31
C LYS A 242 1.10 -0.92 18.72
N SER A 243 1.91 -1.85 19.23
CA SER A 243 3.31 -1.62 19.66
C SER A 243 4.31 -2.42 18.82
N LEU A 244 5.26 -1.73 18.18
CA LEU A 244 6.37 -2.38 17.47
C LEU A 244 7.26 -3.18 18.43
N VAL A 245 7.48 -2.68 19.64
CA VAL A 245 8.25 -3.36 20.69
C VAL A 245 7.61 -4.71 21.07
N TRP A 246 6.27 -4.81 21.03
CA TRP A 246 5.56 -6.06 21.28
C TRP A 246 5.86 -7.11 20.19
N TYR A 247 5.88 -6.73 18.90
CA TYR A 247 6.29 -7.62 17.81
C TYR A 247 7.77 -8.04 17.93
N GLU A 248 8.66 -7.11 18.28
CA GLU A 248 10.10 -7.39 18.46
C GLU A 248 10.37 -8.36 19.61
N GLN A 249 9.68 -8.20 20.74
CA GLN A 249 9.83 -9.07 21.91
C GLN A 249 9.20 -10.45 21.73
N ARG A 250 8.15 -10.55 20.90
CA ARG A 250 7.50 -11.81 20.53
C ARG A 250 8.27 -12.62 19.52
N ALA A 251 8.96 -11.97 18.59
CA ALA A 251 9.68 -12.64 17.52
C ALA A 251 10.67 -13.69 18.05
N GLY A 252 10.56 -14.92 17.56
CA GLY A 252 11.32 -16.08 18.03
C GLY A 252 10.67 -16.83 19.20
N ARG A 253 9.65 -16.28 19.87
CA ARG A 253 8.94 -16.93 20.97
C ARG A 253 7.73 -17.71 20.48
N ILE A 254 7.58 -18.92 20.99
CA ILE A 254 6.35 -19.72 20.91
C ILE A 254 5.32 -19.02 21.80
N SER A 255 4.33 -18.40 21.15
CA SER A 255 3.18 -17.77 21.82
C SER A 255 1.95 -18.67 21.83
N SER A 256 0.97 -18.36 22.69
CA SER A 256 -0.29 -19.12 22.80
C SER A 256 -1.04 -19.29 21.47
N SER A 257 -0.90 -18.36 20.52
CA SER A 257 -1.55 -18.43 19.21
C SER A 257 -0.89 -19.40 18.23
N VAL A 258 0.36 -19.83 18.49
CA VAL A 258 1.13 -20.75 17.63
C VAL A 258 1.46 -22.08 18.31
N SER A 259 1.22 -22.22 19.62
CA SER A 259 1.55 -23.42 20.41
C SER A 259 0.92 -24.70 19.83
N HIS A 260 -0.35 -24.66 19.42
CA HIS A 260 -1.03 -25.79 18.77
C HIS A 260 -0.33 -26.25 17.49
N SER A 261 0.14 -25.31 16.67
CA SER A 261 0.87 -25.61 15.43
C SER A 261 2.25 -26.18 15.72
N VAL A 262 2.93 -25.70 16.77
CA VAL A 262 4.24 -26.22 17.21
C VAL A 262 4.13 -27.65 17.72
N LEU A 263 3.15 -27.94 18.59
CA LEU A 263 2.91 -29.29 19.13
C LEU A 263 2.53 -30.34 18.07
N ARG A 264 2.12 -29.91 16.88
CA ARG A 264 1.74 -30.79 15.75
C ARG A 264 2.75 -30.82 14.61
N THR A 265 3.85 -30.07 14.70
CA THR A 265 4.92 -30.10 13.69
C THR A 265 5.93 -31.21 14.04
N SER A 266 6.55 -31.83 13.03
CA SER A 266 7.61 -32.80 13.29
C SER A 266 8.84 -32.12 13.87
N THR A 267 9.41 -32.66 14.95
CA THR A 267 10.67 -32.19 15.51
C THR A 267 11.86 -32.46 14.60
N THR A 268 11.83 -33.52 13.79
CA THR A 268 12.89 -33.87 12.83
C THR A 268 12.75 -33.13 11.50
N LYS A 269 11.54 -32.69 11.15
CA LYS A 269 11.25 -31.94 9.92
C LYS A 269 10.17 -30.87 10.17
N PRO A 270 10.49 -29.81 10.92
CA PRO A 270 9.53 -28.77 11.27
C PRO A 270 9.06 -27.97 10.06
N SER A 271 7.82 -27.48 10.12
CA SER A 271 7.25 -26.64 9.06
C SER A 271 8.06 -25.35 8.90
N GLN A 272 8.64 -25.15 7.72
CA GLN A 272 9.38 -23.95 7.36
C GLN A 272 8.51 -22.69 7.42
N TYR A 273 7.22 -22.80 7.12
CA TYR A 273 6.26 -21.71 7.29
C TYR A 273 6.09 -21.36 8.78
N LEU A 274 5.96 -22.37 9.65
CA LEU A 274 5.80 -22.16 11.08
C LEU A 274 7.03 -21.50 11.71
N ILE A 275 8.24 -21.97 11.38
CA ILE A 275 9.50 -21.34 11.81
C ILE A 275 9.55 -19.89 11.37
N LYS A 276 9.25 -19.62 10.08
CA LYS A 276 9.21 -18.25 9.56
C LYS A 276 8.17 -17.39 10.28
N SER A 277 6.98 -17.90 10.58
CA SER A 277 5.95 -17.13 11.30
C SER A 277 6.35 -16.79 12.74
N ILE A 278 7.09 -17.67 13.43
CA ILE A 278 7.59 -17.44 14.79
C ILE A 278 8.75 -16.44 14.76
N CYS A 279 9.76 -16.65 13.92
CA CYS A 279 10.95 -15.79 13.86
C CYS A 279 10.66 -14.41 13.22
N CYS A 280 9.75 -14.36 12.26
CA CYS A 280 9.35 -13.15 11.54
C CYS A 280 7.99 -12.61 12.00
N ASP A 281 7.69 -12.65 13.32
CA ASP A 281 6.54 -11.93 13.87
C ASP A 281 6.61 -10.45 13.45
N ARG A 282 5.64 -10.05 12.64
CA ARG A 282 5.45 -8.77 11.96
C ARG A 282 3.94 -8.56 11.87
N PRO A 283 3.43 -7.33 11.85
CA PRO A 283 2.01 -7.09 11.61
C PRO A 283 1.59 -7.81 10.32
N SER A 284 0.63 -8.72 10.46
CA SER A 284 0.14 -9.51 9.33
C SER A 284 -0.66 -8.61 8.40
N ASN A 285 -0.24 -8.51 7.13
CA ASN A 285 -1.05 -7.86 6.08
C ASN A 285 -2.38 -8.60 5.77
N LEU A 286 -2.64 -9.73 6.44
CA LEU A 286 -3.87 -10.51 6.38
C LEU A 286 -5.04 -9.74 7.05
N LYS A 287 -5.67 -8.87 6.28
CA LYS A 287 -6.89 -8.16 6.65
C LYS A 287 -8.13 -8.97 6.22
N THR A 288 -8.47 -10.01 6.98
CA THR A 288 -9.79 -10.65 6.82
C THR A 288 -10.83 -9.85 7.60
N THR A 289 -12.09 -9.90 7.17
CA THR A 289 -13.21 -9.22 7.84
C THR A 289 -13.31 -9.59 9.32
N ALA A 290 -13.16 -10.87 9.66
CA ALA A 290 -13.17 -11.34 11.06
C ALA A 290 -11.99 -10.79 11.89
N ILE A 291 -10.78 -10.69 11.32
CA ILE A 291 -9.61 -10.11 12.02
C ILE A 291 -9.78 -8.61 12.22
N MET A 292 -10.28 -7.89 11.21
CA MET A 292 -10.58 -6.45 11.32
C MET A 292 -11.65 -6.20 12.39
N TRP A 293 -12.78 -6.92 12.30
CA TRP A 293 -13.87 -6.84 13.26
C TRP A 293 -13.40 -7.09 14.70
N GLY A 294 -12.63 -8.16 14.93
CA GLY A 294 -12.07 -8.48 16.25
C GLY A 294 -11.13 -7.40 16.79
N ASN A 295 -10.28 -6.81 15.95
CA ASN A 295 -9.38 -5.71 16.34
C ASN A 295 -10.12 -4.39 16.64
N GLU A 296 -11.18 -4.10 15.88
CA GLU A 296 -12.00 -2.88 16.04
C GLU A 296 -12.87 -2.96 17.30
N HIS A 297 -13.46 -4.13 17.57
CA HIS A 297 -14.39 -4.34 18.68
C HIS A 297 -13.71 -4.83 19.97
N GLU A 298 -12.38 -5.02 19.99
CA GLU A 298 -11.66 -5.54 21.16
C GLU A 298 -11.87 -4.72 22.43
N GLN A 299 -11.86 -3.40 22.30
CA GLN A 299 -12.09 -2.49 23.42
C GLN A 299 -13.55 -2.56 23.92
N VAL A 300 -14.52 -2.64 23.00
CA VAL A 300 -15.95 -2.70 23.33
C VAL A 300 -16.29 -4.01 24.02
N ALA A 301 -15.81 -5.14 23.51
CA ALA A 301 -16.01 -6.45 24.12
C ALA A 301 -15.34 -6.54 25.50
N ARG A 302 -14.16 -5.95 25.69
CA ARG A 302 -13.48 -5.88 27.00
C ARG A 302 -14.28 -5.03 28.00
N GLN A 303 -14.85 -3.92 27.55
CA GLN A 303 -15.71 -3.07 28.38
C GLN A 303 -17.00 -3.80 28.78
N GLN A 304 -17.70 -4.42 27.82
CA GLN A 304 -18.88 -5.24 28.09
C GLN A 304 -18.61 -6.45 29.00
N TYR A 305 -17.41 -7.05 28.91
CA TYR A 305 -16.99 -8.12 29.82
C TYR A 305 -16.77 -7.62 31.26
N ALA A 306 -16.24 -6.40 31.42
CA ALA A 306 -16.01 -5.77 32.73
C ALA A 306 -17.31 -5.26 33.38
N GLU A 307 -18.20 -4.65 32.59
CA GLU A 307 -19.45 -4.03 33.04
C GLU A 307 -20.64 -5.00 33.09
N GLY A 308 -20.55 -6.14 32.39
CA GLY A 308 -21.63 -7.10 32.20
C GLY A 308 -21.71 -8.22 33.24
N ALA A 309 -22.16 -9.39 32.79
CA ALA A 309 -22.65 -10.52 33.61
C ALA A 309 -21.67 -11.15 34.63
N ILE A 310 -20.43 -10.66 34.73
CA ILE A 310 -19.39 -11.14 35.64
C ILE A 310 -19.18 -10.15 36.80
N SER A 311 -19.53 -8.86 36.64
CA SER A 311 -19.57 -7.88 37.73
C SER A 311 -20.51 -8.33 38.87
N SER A 312 -21.61 -9.01 38.54
CA SER A 312 -22.53 -9.61 39.51
C SER A 312 -22.00 -10.87 40.22
N VAL A 313 -20.88 -11.43 39.76
CA VAL A 313 -20.26 -12.66 40.31
C VAL A 313 -18.96 -12.36 41.07
N HIS A 314 -18.25 -11.29 40.70
CA HIS A 314 -16.97 -10.91 41.28
C HIS A 314 -16.94 -9.42 41.66
N SER A 315 -16.94 -9.14 42.97
CA SER A 315 -16.92 -7.78 43.54
C SER A 315 -15.72 -6.93 43.15
N ASP A 316 -14.58 -7.58 42.87
CA ASP A 316 -13.28 -6.94 42.64
C ASP A 316 -12.70 -7.25 41.25
N LEU A 317 -13.55 -7.45 40.24
CA LEU A 317 -13.13 -7.70 38.87
C LEU A 317 -12.38 -6.49 38.27
N LYS A 318 -11.06 -6.63 38.08
CA LYS A 318 -10.23 -5.66 37.36
C LYS A 318 -9.83 -6.20 36.00
N VAL A 319 -10.35 -5.61 34.92
CA VAL A 319 -10.05 -6.00 33.53
C VAL A 319 -9.06 -5.00 32.94
N ASN A 320 -7.76 -5.33 32.98
CA ASN A 320 -6.68 -4.46 32.52
C ASN A 320 -6.04 -4.95 31.22
N ASN A 321 -5.52 -4.01 30.42
CA ASN A 321 -4.66 -4.33 29.28
C ASN A 321 -3.34 -4.94 29.76
N CYS A 322 -3.10 -6.20 29.41
CA CYS A 322 -1.83 -6.87 29.60
C CYS A 322 -0.90 -6.62 28.41
N GLY A 323 0.41 -6.56 28.66
CA GLY A 323 1.41 -6.72 27.61
C GLY A 323 1.82 -8.18 27.42
N LEU A 324 3.00 -8.37 26.84
CA LEU A 324 3.59 -9.68 26.65
C LEU A 324 4.05 -10.28 27.98
N LEU A 325 3.55 -11.46 28.32
CA LEU A 325 4.02 -12.24 29.47
C LEU A 325 5.05 -13.25 29.00
N ILE A 326 6.27 -13.19 29.55
CA ILE A 326 7.36 -14.12 29.26
C ILE A 326 7.53 -15.05 30.46
N LYS A 327 7.65 -16.36 30.22
CA LYS A 327 8.03 -17.29 31.29
C LYS A 327 9.54 -17.13 31.56
N ARG A 328 9.95 -17.03 32.83
CA ARG A 328 11.32 -16.64 33.18
C ARG A 328 12.30 -17.81 33.06
N GLU A 329 11.87 -18.98 33.50
CA GLU A 329 12.62 -20.25 33.48
C GLU A 329 12.72 -20.80 32.06
N GLN A 330 11.76 -20.40 31.22
CA GLN A 330 11.71 -20.69 29.79
C GLN A 330 11.43 -19.38 29.06
N PRO A 331 12.48 -18.62 28.71
CA PRO A 331 12.49 -17.79 27.50
C PRO A 331 12.08 -18.65 26.29
N PHE A 332 11.98 -18.09 25.08
CA PHE A 332 11.29 -18.72 23.94
C PHE A 332 9.81 -19.12 24.18
N LEU A 333 9.26 -19.13 25.41
CA LEU A 333 7.82 -19.17 25.68
C LEU A 333 7.28 -17.79 26.04
N ALA A 334 6.11 -17.45 25.49
CA ALA A 334 5.36 -16.26 25.87
C ALA A 334 3.84 -16.48 25.80
N GLY A 335 3.09 -15.61 26.45
CA GLY A 335 1.64 -15.62 26.44
C GLY A 335 1.07 -14.21 26.56
N MET A 336 -0.24 -14.13 26.41
CA MET A 336 -1.04 -12.93 26.68
C MET A 336 -2.22 -13.41 27.49
N LEU A 337 -2.36 -12.87 28.71
CA LEU A 337 -3.38 -13.27 29.66
C LEU A 337 -3.93 -12.00 30.28
N VAL A 338 -5.24 -11.83 30.28
CA VAL A 338 -5.89 -10.80 31.09
C VAL A 338 -5.57 -11.13 32.55
N SER A 339 -4.96 -10.20 33.27
CA SER A 339 -4.47 -10.44 34.64
C SER A 339 -5.54 -10.09 35.65
N TRP A 340 -5.92 -11.06 36.48
CA TRP A 340 -6.69 -10.82 37.70
C TRP A 340 -5.72 -10.72 38.89
N ASP A 341 -5.72 -9.59 39.59
CA ASP A 341 -4.93 -9.40 40.82
C ASP A 341 -5.68 -10.03 42.00
N GLY A 342 -5.13 -11.12 42.54
CA GLY A 342 -5.72 -11.79 43.69
C GLY A 342 -5.08 -13.15 43.95
N HIS A 343 -5.47 -14.16 43.19
CA HIS A 343 -4.99 -15.54 43.31
C HIS A 343 -4.74 -16.17 41.92
N VAL A 344 -3.90 -17.21 41.88
CA VAL A 344 -3.53 -17.97 40.66
C VAL A 344 -4.64 -18.97 40.26
N GLY A 345 -5.91 -18.59 40.45
CA GLY A 345 -7.07 -19.44 40.22
C GLY A 345 -7.38 -19.61 38.73
N ASP A 346 -8.09 -18.63 38.15
CA ASP A 346 -8.62 -18.73 36.79
C ASP A 346 -8.22 -17.54 35.91
N LYS A 347 -7.82 -17.82 34.67
CA LYS A 347 -7.42 -16.81 33.67
C LYS A 347 -8.18 -17.06 32.37
N VAL A 348 -9.17 -16.22 32.09
CA VAL A 348 -10.07 -16.40 30.94
C VAL A 348 -9.56 -15.61 29.73
N PRO A 349 -9.32 -16.25 28.57
CA PRO A 349 -9.06 -15.53 27.32
C PRO A 349 -10.37 -14.96 26.77
N ILE A 350 -10.44 -13.65 26.54
CA ILE A 350 -11.56 -13.02 25.84
C ILE A 350 -11.44 -13.37 24.35
N LYS A 351 -12.40 -14.12 23.82
CA LYS A 351 -12.51 -14.44 22.39
C LYS A 351 -13.68 -13.68 21.80
N ILE A 352 -13.40 -12.88 20.78
CA ILE A 352 -14.41 -12.16 20.00
C ILE A 352 -14.55 -12.93 18.69
N SER A 353 -15.76 -13.44 18.44
CA SER A 353 -16.12 -14.24 17.26
C SER A 353 -16.87 -13.40 16.24
#